data_AF-G1UQJ8-F1
#
_entry.id   AF-G1UQJ8-F1
#
_cell.length_a   1.000
_cell.length_b   1.000
_cell.length_c   1.000
_cell.angle_alpha   90.00
_cell.angle_beta   90.00
_cell.angle_gamma   90.00
#
_symmetry.space_group_name_H-M   'P 1'
#
loop_
_entity.id
_entity.type
_entity.pdbx_description
1 polymer ?
#
loop_
_entity_poly.entity_id
_entity_poly.type
_entity_poly.pdbx_seq_one_letter_code
_entity_poly.pdbx_strand_id
1 'polypeptide(L)'
;MDIAAMIDERIRRALRALRLPYRARLSALDGGPGLQLAQGEALAGEQAQAVEVLQQFGFSSGIPADSQLIVLPLAGRSSASVVIATEHGAYRLKVGPGEARMYSQEGAYVHIKAGRVVDIDCDDLRIKAKNSAIIEAGQGIVLDTPLTTVTGNMTATGEKGDSVEMTASVRLQGDITQVGSHTSSGDQIAGGKSQMHHTHPGDSGGTTGEPQ
;
A
#
# COMPACT_ATOMS: atom_id res chain seq x y z
N MET A 1 -53.31 24.31 -38.67
CA MET A 1 -52.28 23.63 -37.89
C MET A 1 -52.82 23.44 -36.49
N ASP A 2 -52.83 22.20 -36.02
CA ASP A 2 -53.25 21.87 -34.66
C ASP A 2 -52.27 22.48 -33.64
N ILE A 3 -52.79 23.22 -32.66
CA ILE A 3 -51.99 23.88 -31.63
C ILE A 3 -51.21 22.83 -30.84
N ALA A 4 -51.77 21.63 -30.63
CA ALA A 4 -51.08 20.53 -29.98
C ALA A 4 -49.84 20.10 -30.77
N ALA A 5 -49.97 19.91 -32.09
CA ALA A 5 -48.85 19.56 -32.95
C ALA A 5 -47.73 20.62 -32.94
N MET A 6 -48.07 21.91 -32.85
CA MET A 6 -47.09 22.99 -32.78
C MET A 6 -46.37 23.06 -31.42
N ILE A 7 -47.07 22.72 -30.33
CA ILE A 7 -46.48 22.59 -29.00
C ILE A 7 -45.51 21.40 -28.97
N ASP A 8 -45.90 20.24 -29.50
CA ASP A 8 -45.04 19.06 -29.56
C ASP A 8 -43.77 19.29 -30.39
N GLU A 9 -43.88 20.02 -31.50
CA GLU A 9 -42.75 20.43 -32.33
C GLU A 9 -41.74 21.28 -31.53
N ARG A 10 -42.25 22.27 -30.77
CA ARG A 10 -41.42 23.13 -29.92
C ARG A 10 -40.76 22.36 -28.78
N ILE A 11 -41.48 21.44 -28.15
CA ILE A 11 -40.95 20.57 -27.10
C ILE A 11 -39.85 19.67 -27.66
N ARG A 12 -40.08 18.99 -28.81
CA ARG A 12 -39.08 18.16 -29.47
C ARG A 12 -37.83 18.95 -29.82
N ARG A 13 -37.98 20.18 -30.32
CA ARG A 13 -36.84 21.05 -30.63
C ARG A 13 -36.05 21.40 -29.38
N ALA A 14 -36.72 21.75 -28.29
CA ALA A 14 -36.08 22.06 -27.01
C ALA A 14 -35.34 20.85 -26.43
N LEU A 15 -35.97 19.67 -26.43
CA LEU A 15 -35.36 18.44 -25.94
C LEU A 15 -34.16 17.98 -26.79
N ARG A 16 -34.22 18.16 -28.12
CA ARG A 16 -33.08 17.87 -29.01
C ARG A 16 -31.90 18.82 -28.82
N ALA A 17 -32.14 20.02 -28.29
CA ALA A 17 -31.07 20.97 -27.99
C ALA A 17 -30.33 20.62 -26.68
N LEU A 18 -30.91 19.79 -25.82
CA LEU A 18 -30.28 19.32 -24.59
C LEU A 18 -29.41 18.10 -24.90
N ARG A 19 -28.11 18.22 -24.68
CA ARG A 19 -27.21 17.08 -24.77
C ARG A 19 -27.36 16.20 -23.53
N LEU A 20 -27.73 14.94 -23.74
CA LEU A 20 -27.87 13.96 -22.68
C LEU A 20 -26.50 13.35 -22.30
N PRO A 21 -26.39 12.74 -21.11
CA PRO A 21 -25.18 12.00 -20.74
C PRO A 21 -24.93 10.84 -21.70
N TYR A 22 -23.67 10.57 -21.99
CA TYR A 22 -23.27 9.56 -22.96
C TYR A 22 -22.04 8.77 -22.51
N ARG A 23 -21.82 7.61 -23.15
CA ARG A 23 -20.64 6.77 -22.96
C ARG A 23 -19.57 7.14 -23.99
N ALA A 24 -18.33 7.23 -23.52
CA ALA A 24 -17.16 7.39 -24.38
C ALA A 24 -16.07 6.39 -23.99
N ARG A 25 -15.07 6.22 -24.86
CA ARG A 25 -13.87 5.43 -24.61
C ARG A 25 -12.66 6.35 -24.65
N LEU A 26 -11.84 6.31 -23.60
CA LEU A 26 -10.68 7.17 -23.45
C LEU A 26 -9.62 6.83 -24.51
N SER A 27 -9.18 7.83 -25.27
CA SER A 27 -8.05 7.74 -26.21
C SER A 27 -6.78 8.37 -25.64
N ALA A 28 -6.91 9.49 -24.92
CA ALA A 28 -5.78 10.16 -24.28
C ALA A 28 -6.22 10.87 -22.99
N LEU A 29 -5.27 11.04 -22.08
CA LEU A 29 -5.44 11.74 -20.81
C LEU A 29 -4.30 12.74 -20.63
N ASP A 30 -4.63 14.01 -20.42
CA ASP A 30 -3.67 15.05 -20.07
C ASP A 30 -3.78 15.37 -18.57
N GLY A 31 -2.72 15.08 -17.82
CA GLY A 31 -2.62 15.31 -16.38
C GLY A 31 -1.81 16.54 -15.98
N GLY A 32 -1.34 17.34 -16.94
CA GLY A 32 -0.58 18.56 -16.66
C GLY A 32 -1.38 19.69 -15.98
N PRO A 33 -2.64 19.96 -16.41
CA PRO A 33 -3.49 20.98 -15.80
C PRO A 33 -3.97 20.61 -14.39
N GLY A 34 -4.58 21.57 -13.68
CA GLY A 34 -5.09 21.35 -12.31
C GLY A 34 -6.24 20.34 -12.20
N LEU A 35 -7.00 20.14 -13.28
CA LEU A 35 -7.92 19.02 -13.46
C LEU A 35 -7.44 18.21 -14.66
N GLN A 36 -7.49 16.88 -14.56
CA GLN A 36 -7.14 16.02 -15.69
C GLN A 36 -8.15 16.22 -16.83
N LEU A 37 -7.66 16.23 -18.07
CA LEU A 37 -8.48 16.39 -19.26
C LEU A 37 -8.52 15.08 -20.05
N ALA A 38 -9.72 14.54 -20.23
CA ALA A 38 -9.98 13.35 -21.02
C ALA A 38 -10.24 13.71 -22.49
N GLN A 39 -9.69 12.89 -23.38
CA GLN A 39 -10.05 12.83 -24.79
C GLN A 39 -10.56 11.43 -25.11
N GLY A 40 -11.61 11.33 -25.91
CA GLY A 40 -12.18 10.03 -26.21
C GLY A 40 -13.27 10.07 -27.26
N GLU A 41 -13.52 8.88 -27.82
CA GLU A 41 -14.54 8.69 -28.84
C GLU A 41 -15.83 8.14 -28.20
N ALA A 42 -16.95 8.74 -28.53
CA ALA A 42 -18.28 8.29 -28.16
C ALA A 42 -19.00 7.65 -29.35
N LEU A 43 -20.16 7.05 -29.07
CA LEU A 43 -20.97 6.40 -30.10
C LEU A 43 -21.43 7.41 -31.16
N ALA A 44 -21.64 6.92 -32.39
CA ALA A 44 -22.11 7.71 -33.53
C ALA A 44 -21.19 8.89 -33.94
N GLY A 45 -19.88 8.78 -33.70
CA GLY A 45 -18.88 9.77 -34.13
C GLY A 45 -18.81 11.02 -33.24
N GLU A 46 -19.47 10.99 -32.09
CA GLU A 46 -19.36 12.03 -31.08
C GLU A 46 -17.98 12.00 -30.43
N GLN A 47 -17.40 13.17 -30.15
CA GLN A 47 -16.06 13.28 -29.57
C GLN A 47 -16.16 14.00 -28.23
N ALA A 48 -15.47 13.44 -27.23
CA ALA A 48 -15.17 14.10 -25.98
C ALA A 48 -13.77 14.69 -26.11
N GLN A 49 -13.67 16.02 -26.19
CA GLN A 49 -12.39 16.71 -26.37
C GLN A 49 -12.13 17.63 -25.19
N ALA A 50 -11.02 17.39 -24.48
CA ALA A 50 -10.60 18.15 -23.31
C ALA A 50 -11.69 18.25 -22.22
N VAL A 51 -12.36 17.12 -21.94
CA VAL A 51 -13.42 17.05 -20.93
C VAL A 51 -12.78 16.86 -19.57
N GLU A 52 -13.12 17.70 -18.60
CA GLU A 52 -12.56 17.63 -17.24
C GLU A 52 -12.97 16.32 -16.55
N VAL A 53 -12.00 15.65 -15.94
CA VAL A 53 -12.22 14.47 -15.09
C VAL A 53 -12.33 14.94 -13.64
N LEU A 54 -13.53 14.85 -13.08
CA LEU A 54 -13.76 15.16 -11.68
C LEU A 54 -13.58 13.89 -10.84
N GLN A 55 -12.57 13.91 -9.97
CA GLN A 55 -12.28 12.83 -9.03
C GLN A 55 -12.67 13.23 -7.60
N GLN A 56 -12.90 12.24 -6.74
CA GLN A 56 -13.16 12.49 -5.33
C GLN A 56 -11.92 13.08 -4.66
N PHE A 57 -12.09 14.10 -3.83
CA PHE A 57 -10.97 14.69 -3.09
C PHE A 57 -10.22 13.64 -2.26
N GLY A 58 -8.89 13.69 -2.29
CA GLY A 58 -8.03 12.66 -1.68
C GLY A 58 -7.74 11.45 -2.57
N PHE A 59 -8.38 11.35 -3.74
CA PHE A 59 -8.10 10.32 -4.75
C PHE A 59 -7.67 10.98 -6.07
N SER A 60 -6.60 10.45 -6.67
CA SER A 60 -6.25 10.75 -8.05
C SER A 60 -5.81 9.48 -8.74
N SER A 61 -6.32 9.25 -9.96
CA SER A 61 -5.94 8.09 -10.76
C SER A 61 -5.55 8.52 -12.16
N GLY A 62 -4.49 7.93 -12.69
CA GLY A 62 -4.18 7.99 -14.12
C GLY A 62 -5.03 6.95 -14.83
N ILE A 63 -6.16 7.39 -15.38
CA ILE A 63 -7.10 6.48 -16.05
C ILE A 63 -6.39 5.83 -17.25
N PRO A 64 -6.29 4.49 -17.32
CA PRO A 64 -5.65 3.82 -18.44
C PRO A 64 -6.36 4.14 -19.76
N ALA A 65 -5.62 4.16 -20.86
CA ALA A 65 -6.19 4.21 -22.20
C ALA A 65 -7.26 3.11 -22.35
N ASP A 66 -8.23 3.33 -23.24
CA ASP A 66 -9.36 2.42 -23.48
C ASP A 66 -10.38 2.27 -22.35
N SER A 67 -10.25 3.03 -21.25
CA SER A 67 -11.26 3.04 -20.18
C SER A 67 -12.60 3.59 -20.67
N GLN A 68 -13.68 3.03 -20.14
CA GLN A 68 -15.03 3.51 -20.37
C GLN A 68 -15.28 4.75 -19.52
N LEU A 69 -15.90 5.77 -20.12
CA LEU A 69 -16.21 7.05 -19.49
C LEU A 69 -17.71 7.29 -19.52
N ILE A 70 -18.26 7.88 -18.46
CA ILE A 70 -19.56 8.53 -18.47
C ILE A 70 -19.33 10.04 -18.51
N VAL A 71 -19.74 10.65 -19.61
CA VAL A 71 -19.66 12.09 -19.82
C VAL A 71 -21.01 12.72 -19.54
N LEU A 72 -21.02 13.73 -18.67
CA LEU A 72 -22.20 14.49 -18.28
C LEU A 72 -22.08 15.94 -18.79
N PRO A 73 -22.84 16.33 -19.82
CA PRO A 73 -22.97 17.73 -20.23
C PRO A 73 -23.75 18.54 -19.19
N LEU A 74 -23.11 19.46 -18.48
CA LEU A 74 -23.80 20.31 -17.51
C LEU A 74 -24.77 21.27 -18.23
N ALA A 75 -25.99 21.36 -17.70
CA ALA A 75 -27.10 22.11 -18.33
C ALA A 75 -27.35 21.75 -19.82
N GLY A 76 -26.98 20.54 -20.25
CA GLY A 76 -27.17 20.07 -21.62
C GLY A 76 -26.19 20.66 -22.64
N ARG A 77 -25.08 21.27 -22.20
CA ARG A 77 -24.08 21.92 -23.08
C ARG A 77 -22.80 21.09 -23.20
N SER A 78 -22.36 20.81 -24.42
CA SER A 78 -21.12 20.06 -24.67
C SER A 78 -19.88 20.76 -24.09
N SER A 79 -19.85 22.09 -24.14
CA SER A 79 -18.72 22.91 -23.68
C SER A 79 -18.52 22.92 -22.16
N ALA A 80 -19.49 22.40 -21.40
CA ALA A 80 -19.45 22.31 -19.95
C ALA A 80 -19.59 20.84 -19.51
N SER A 81 -19.03 19.91 -20.29
CA SER A 81 -19.09 18.50 -19.97
C SER A 81 -18.04 18.13 -18.93
N VAL A 82 -18.38 17.17 -18.08
CA VAL A 82 -17.47 16.58 -17.10
C VAL A 82 -17.54 15.05 -17.16
N VAL A 83 -16.42 14.37 -16.92
CA VAL A 83 -16.39 12.92 -16.71
C VAL A 83 -16.67 12.66 -15.24
N ILE A 84 -17.74 11.89 -14.97
CA ILE A 84 -18.21 11.60 -13.61
C ILE A 84 -17.95 10.17 -13.15
N ALA A 85 -17.66 9.26 -14.09
CA ALA A 85 -17.34 7.87 -13.79
C ALA A 85 -16.40 7.31 -14.87
N THR A 86 -15.45 6.51 -14.41
CA THR A 86 -14.50 5.81 -15.28
C THR A 86 -14.36 4.36 -14.82
N GLU A 87 -14.21 3.43 -15.76
CA GLU A 87 -14.06 2.01 -15.46
C GLU A 87 -13.28 1.30 -16.57
N HIS A 88 -12.42 0.35 -16.20
CA HIS A 88 -11.68 -0.46 -17.17
C HIS A 88 -11.94 -1.95 -16.93
N GLY A 89 -12.75 -2.55 -17.79
CA GLY A 89 -13.25 -3.92 -17.60
C GLY A 89 -12.16 -4.99 -17.46
N ALA A 90 -10.98 -4.80 -18.07
CA ALA A 90 -9.88 -5.77 -17.99
C ALA A 90 -9.09 -5.69 -16.68
N TYR A 91 -9.07 -4.52 -16.03
CA TYR A 91 -8.28 -4.30 -14.81
C TYR A 91 -9.15 -4.23 -13.55
N ARG A 92 -10.48 -4.16 -13.74
CA ARG A 92 -11.44 -4.15 -12.64
C ARG A 92 -11.35 -5.44 -11.83
N LEU A 93 -10.96 -5.31 -10.57
CA LEU A 93 -10.96 -6.42 -9.62
C LEU A 93 -12.36 -6.62 -9.04
N LYS A 94 -12.79 -7.88 -8.97
CA LYS A 94 -14.08 -8.25 -8.38
C LYS A 94 -13.94 -8.25 -6.86
N VAL A 95 -14.83 -7.53 -6.18
CA VAL A 95 -14.90 -7.48 -4.72
C VAL A 95 -16.22 -8.08 -4.23
N GLY A 96 -16.19 -8.70 -3.05
CA GLY A 96 -17.40 -9.23 -2.42
C GLY A 96 -18.34 -8.12 -1.94
N PRO A 97 -19.60 -8.44 -1.60
CA PRO A 97 -20.52 -7.46 -1.02
C PRO A 97 -19.94 -6.80 0.24
N GLY A 98 -19.89 -5.46 0.26
CA GLY A 98 -19.39 -4.68 1.40
C GLY A 98 -17.86 -4.57 1.49
N GLU A 99 -17.12 -5.18 0.59
CA GLU A 99 -15.66 -5.02 0.51
C GLU A 99 -15.27 -3.80 -0.32
N ALA A 100 -14.07 -3.26 -0.07
CA ALA A 100 -13.53 -2.14 -0.80
C ALA A 100 -12.07 -2.39 -1.17
N ARG A 101 -11.66 -1.97 -2.37
CA ARG A 101 -10.29 -2.17 -2.85
C ARG A 101 -9.81 -0.98 -3.66
N MET A 102 -8.59 -0.55 -3.39
CA MET A 102 -7.81 0.34 -4.24
C MET A 102 -6.78 -0.51 -4.99
N TYR A 103 -6.59 -0.27 -6.29
CA TYR A 103 -5.76 -1.12 -7.13
C TYR A 103 -5.12 -0.36 -8.29
N SER A 104 -4.05 -0.92 -8.85
CA SER A 104 -3.41 -0.45 -10.09
C SER A 104 -3.65 -1.43 -11.25
N GLN A 105 -3.40 -0.98 -12.48
CA GLN A 105 -3.47 -1.85 -13.67
C GLN A 105 -2.43 -2.99 -13.64
N GLU A 106 -1.37 -2.83 -12.85
CA GLU A 106 -0.27 -3.80 -12.71
C GLU A 106 -0.56 -4.86 -11.64
N GLY A 107 -1.66 -4.71 -10.90
CA GLY A 107 -2.14 -5.73 -9.96
C GLY A 107 -1.90 -5.42 -8.47
N ALA A 108 -1.07 -4.43 -8.14
CA ALA A 108 -0.86 -4.00 -6.76
C ALA A 108 -2.16 -3.47 -6.13
N TYR A 109 -2.39 -3.73 -4.84
CA TYR A 109 -3.65 -3.36 -4.19
C TYR A 109 -3.60 -3.13 -2.67
N VAL A 110 -4.64 -2.46 -2.19
CA VAL A 110 -5.07 -2.42 -0.78
C VAL A 110 -6.53 -2.84 -0.72
N HIS A 111 -6.84 -3.96 -0.04
CA HIS A 111 -8.17 -4.59 0.00
C HIS A 111 -8.68 -4.71 1.44
N ILE A 112 -9.81 -4.08 1.70
CA ILE A 112 -10.57 -4.20 2.94
C ILE A 112 -11.61 -5.31 2.72
N LYS A 113 -11.37 -6.48 3.32
CA LYS A 113 -12.18 -7.69 3.22
C LYS A 113 -13.20 -7.80 4.35
N ALA A 114 -14.18 -8.68 4.17
CA ALA A 114 -15.07 -9.08 5.26
C ALA A 114 -14.27 -9.58 6.48
N GLY A 115 -14.77 -9.31 7.69
CA GLY A 115 -14.07 -9.66 8.93
C GLY A 115 -13.05 -8.62 9.42
N ARG A 116 -13.00 -7.43 8.80
CA ARG A 116 -12.08 -6.33 9.14
C ARG A 116 -10.61 -6.65 8.85
N VAL A 117 -10.37 -7.37 7.76
CA VAL A 117 -9.02 -7.72 7.30
C VAL A 117 -8.58 -6.71 6.24
N VAL A 118 -7.45 -6.05 6.47
CA VAL A 118 -6.78 -5.21 5.46
C VAL A 118 -5.62 -6.00 4.88
N ASP A 119 -5.67 -6.20 3.57
CA ASP A 119 -4.68 -6.96 2.80
C ASP A 119 -3.98 -6.03 1.81
N ILE A 120 -2.65 -6.04 1.81
CA ILE A 120 -1.81 -5.20 0.95
C ILE A 120 -0.88 -6.13 0.20
N ASP A 121 -0.96 -6.10 -1.13
CA ASP A 121 -0.14 -6.93 -2.01
C ASP A 121 0.53 -6.05 -3.06
N CYS A 122 1.85 -6.15 -3.13
CA CYS A 122 2.72 -5.43 -4.04
C CYS A 122 4.13 -6.04 -4.03
N ASP A 123 4.92 -5.69 -5.05
CA ASP A 123 6.33 -6.12 -5.13
C ASP A 123 7.22 -5.39 -4.11
N ASP A 124 7.02 -4.07 -3.95
CA ASP A 124 7.78 -3.19 -3.06
C ASP A 124 6.84 -2.41 -2.12
N LEU A 125 6.94 -2.63 -0.80
CA LEU A 125 6.22 -1.83 0.21
C LEU A 125 7.16 -0.86 0.92
N ARG A 126 6.94 0.45 0.75
CA ARG A 126 7.75 1.51 1.38
C ARG A 126 6.90 2.40 2.28
N ILE A 127 7.22 2.41 3.58
CA ILE A 127 6.54 3.23 4.58
C ILE A 127 7.51 4.32 5.06
N LYS A 128 7.17 5.59 4.82
CA LYS A 128 7.96 6.76 5.26
C LYS A 128 7.13 7.63 6.19
N ALA A 129 7.55 7.75 7.44
CA ALA A 129 6.94 8.62 8.43
C ALA A 129 7.96 9.66 8.91
N LYS A 130 7.56 10.93 9.00
CA LYS A 130 8.43 12.02 9.47
C LYS A 130 8.70 11.96 10.97
N ASN A 131 7.70 11.54 11.75
CA ASN A 131 7.75 11.59 13.21
C ASN A 131 7.86 10.19 13.81
N SER A 132 6.89 9.33 13.57
CA SER A 132 6.86 7.97 14.13
C SER A 132 5.98 7.03 13.29
N ALA A 133 6.27 5.73 13.38
CA ALA A 133 5.41 4.64 12.93
C ALA A 133 5.19 3.70 14.12
N ILE A 134 3.94 3.44 14.48
CA ILE A 134 3.56 2.63 15.64
C ILE A 134 2.74 1.43 15.15
N ILE A 135 3.09 0.23 15.61
CA ILE A 135 2.34 -1.00 15.33
C ILE A 135 1.89 -1.60 16.66
N GLU A 136 0.58 -1.60 16.88
CA GLU A 136 -0.04 -2.22 18.06
C GLU A 136 -0.77 -3.50 17.65
N ALA A 137 -0.32 -4.63 18.19
CA ALA A 137 -0.96 -5.92 17.98
C ALA A 137 -1.23 -6.60 19.34
N GLY A 138 -2.40 -7.23 19.47
CA GLY A 138 -2.82 -7.90 20.71
C GLY A 138 -2.26 -9.31 20.90
N GLN A 139 -1.70 -9.92 19.84
CA GLN A 139 -1.18 -11.29 19.86
C GLN A 139 0.29 -11.35 19.45
N GLY A 140 0.67 -10.66 18.38
CA GLY A 140 2.07 -10.60 17.93
C GLY A 140 2.23 -9.98 16.55
N ILE A 141 3.48 -9.82 16.14
CA ILE A 141 3.90 -9.40 14.80
C ILE A 141 4.87 -10.47 14.30
N VAL A 142 4.62 -11.02 13.10
CA VAL A 142 5.50 -12.00 12.46
C VAL A 142 6.20 -11.34 11.28
N LEU A 143 7.52 -11.48 11.21
CA LEU A 143 8.35 -11.01 10.11
C LEU A 143 8.93 -12.22 9.36
N ASP A 144 8.23 -12.68 8.33
CA ASP A 144 8.68 -13.77 7.47
C ASP A 144 9.54 -13.20 6.33
N THR A 145 10.83 -13.03 6.61
CA THR A 145 11.81 -12.49 5.66
C THR A 145 13.18 -13.13 5.91
N PRO A 146 13.99 -13.37 4.86
CA PRO A 146 15.38 -13.81 5.02
C PRO A 146 16.27 -12.82 5.79
N LEU A 147 15.93 -11.53 5.80
CA LEU A 147 16.71 -10.48 6.47
C LEU A 147 15.81 -9.40 7.06
N THR A 148 16.05 -9.08 8.34
CA THR A 148 15.53 -7.88 9.00
C THR A 148 16.70 -7.02 9.45
N THR A 149 16.70 -5.74 9.03
CA THR A 149 17.75 -4.79 9.39
C THR A 149 17.16 -3.65 10.22
N VAL A 150 17.70 -3.44 11.42
CA VAL A 150 17.43 -2.27 12.27
C VAL A 150 18.67 -1.40 12.27
N THR A 151 18.60 -0.21 11.68
CA THR A 151 19.75 0.69 11.53
C THR A 151 20.01 1.55 12.76
N GLY A 152 18.98 1.78 13.57
CA GLY A 152 19.08 2.48 14.85
C GLY A 152 19.12 1.51 16.02
N ASN A 153 18.81 2.03 17.21
CA ASN A 153 18.73 1.22 18.41
C ASN A 153 17.52 0.28 18.36
N MET A 154 17.69 -0.94 18.86
CA MET A 154 16.61 -1.89 19.12
C MET A 154 16.48 -2.07 20.63
N THR A 155 15.27 -1.88 21.16
CA THR A 155 14.95 -2.10 22.57
C THR A 155 13.79 -3.06 22.68
N ALA A 156 13.96 -4.15 23.43
CA ALA A 156 12.89 -5.08 23.80
C ALA A 156 12.72 -5.03 25.33
N THR A 157 11.58 -4.53 25.80
CA THR A 157 11.35 -4.25 27.24
C THR A 157 10.78 -5.42 28.02
N GLY A 158 10.11 -6.34 27.33
CA GLY A 158 9.38 -7.44 27.94
C GLY A 158 8.07 -7.06 28.64
N GLU A 159 7.57 -5.83 28.47
CA GLU A 159 6.32 -5.39 29.13
C GLU A 159 5.09 -6.22 28.74
N LYS A 160 5.10 -6.84 27.56
CA LYS A 160 4.05 -7.73 27.05
C LYS A 160 4.51 -9.19 26.91
N GLY A 161 5.64 -9.57 27.50
CA GLY A 161 6.18 -10.94 27.46
C GLY A 161 7.57 -11.06 28.08
N ASP A 162 7.88 -12.20 28.70
CA ASP A 162 8.96 -12.25 29.70
C ASP A 162 10.38 -12.49 29.15
N SER A 163 10.57 -12.68 27.82
CA SER A 163 11.88 -13.04 27.26
C SER A 163 12.09 -12.59 25.80
N VAL A 164 13.36 -12.52 25.39
CA VAL A 164 13.81 -12.44 24.00
C VAL A 164 14.57 -13.72 23.68
N GLU A 165 14.01 -14.57 22.82
CA GLU A 165 14.61 -15.84 22.43
C GLU A 165 15.32 -15.73 21.07
N MET A 166 16.54 -16.25 20.99
CA MET A 166 17.33 -16.36 19.77
C MET A 166 17.82 -17.81 19.63
N THR A 167 17.30 -18.54 18.66
CA THR A 167 17.57 -19.99 18.48
C THR A 167 18.76 -20.29 17.56
N ALA A 168 19.27 -19.27 16.87
CA ALA A 168 20.44 -19.34 16.00
C ALA A 168 21.65 -18.62 16.61
N SER A 169 22.80 -18.67 15.94
CA SER A 169 24.01 -17.99 16.39
C SER A 169 23.82 -16.47 16.45
N VAL A 170 24.27 -15.88 17.55
CA VAL A 170 24.27 -14.43 17.76
C VAL A 170 25.71 -13.93 17.70
N ARG A 171 25.97 -12.91 16.87
CA ARG A 171 27.26 -12.21 16.82
C ARG A 171 27.07 -10.80 17.34
N LEU A 172 27.81 -10.45 18.38
CA LEU A 172 27.83 -9.11 18.97
C LEU A 172 29.22 -8.49 18.73
N GLN A 173 29.24 -7.21 18.40
CA GLN A 173 30.48 -6.44 18.28
C GLN A 173 30.34 -5.16 19.11
N GLY A 174 31.20 -5.01 20.10
CA GLY A 174 31.14 -3.94 21.10
C GLY A 174 31.09 -4.50 22.52
N ASP A 175 30.88 -3.61 23.47
CA ASP A 175 30.78 -3.97 24.89
C ASP A 175 29.42 -4.58 25.21
N ILE A 176 29.41 -5.55 26.12
CA ILE A 176 28.19 -6.18 26.64
C ILE A 176 28.12 -5.90 28.13
N THR A 177 27.07 -5.20 28.55
CA THR A 177 26.72 -5.02 29.96
C THR A 177 25.51 -5.91 30.28
N GLN A 178 25.71 -6.88 31.16
CA GLN A 178 24.66 -7.77 31.64
C GLN A 178 24.44 -7.54 33.13
N VAL A 179 23.19 -7.46 33.57
CA VAL A 179 22.81 -7.44 34.98
C VAL A 179 22.05 -8.72 35.29
N GLY A 180 22.48 -9.43 36.33
CA GLY A 180 21.98 -10.76 36.67
C GLY A 180 22.95 -11.86 36.28
N SER A 181 22.45 -13.08 36.12
CA SER A 181 23.26 -14.28 35.84
C SER A 181 23.42 -14.53 34.34
N HIS A 182 24.59 -15.06 33.95
CA HIS A 182 24.83 -15.67 32.64
C HIS A 182 25.01 -17.17 32.83
N THR A 183 24.23 -17.99 32.12
CA THR A 183 24.41 -19.44 32.11
C THR A 183 24.75 -19.89 30.70
N SER A 184 25.89 -20.56 30.54
CA SER A 184 26.32 -21.14 29.27
C SER A 184 26.54 -22.63 29.44
N SER A 185 26.04 -23.43 28.50
CA SER A 185 26.31 -24.87 28.43
C SER A 185 27.63 -25.20 27.71
N GLY A 186 28.14 -24.24 26.92
CA GLY A 186 29.44 -24.34 26.24
C GLY A 186 30.52 -23.51 26.89
N ASP A 187 31.76 -23.74 26.45
CA ASP A 187 32.93 -23.02 26.92
C ASP A 187 32.88 -21.53 26.56
N GLN A 188 33.38 -20.69 27.46
CA GLN A 188 33.53 -19.26 27.25
C GLN A 188 35.02 -18.96 27.04
N ILE A 189 35.38 -18.51 25.84
CA ILE A 189 36.76 -18.13 25.53
C ILE A 189 36.95 -16.63 25.75
N ALA A 190 37.66 -16.24 26.80
CA ALA A 190 37.99 -14.85 27.10
C ALA A 190 39.47 -14.59 26.79
N GLY A 191 39.77 -13.65 25.88
CA GLY A 191 41.16 -13.36 25.48
C GLY A 191 41.94 -14.58 24.96
N GLY A 192 41.25 -15.55 24.36
CA GLY A 192 41.83 -16.80 23.89
C GLY A 192 42.04 -17.87 24.97
N LYS A 193 41.57 -17.66 26.21
CA LYS A 193 41.63 -18.64 27.30
C LYS A 193 40.26 -19.25 27.56
N SER A 194 40.21 -20.58 27.59
CA SER A 194 39.03 -21.37 27.96
C SER A 194 38.67 -21.18 29.42
N GLN A 195 37.43 -20.86 29.74
CA GLN A 195 37.01 -20.82 31.15
C GLN A 195 36.83 -22.23 31.72
N MET A 196 36.42 -23.20 30.90
CA MET A 196 36.22 -24.58 31.35
C MET A 196 37.50 -25.42 31.45
N HIS A 197 38.54 -25.09 30.68
CA HIS A 197 39.75 -25.92 30.54
C HIS A 197 41.07 -25.17 30.82
N HIS A 198 41.02 -23.94 31.37
CA HIS A 198 42.27 -23.23 31.68
C HIS A 198 43.02 -23.87 32.85
N THR A 199 44.34 -23.87 32.75
CA THR A 199 45.26 -24.31 33.81
C THR A 199 46.14 -23.16 34.27
N HIS A 200 46.69 -23.25 35.48
CA HIS A 200 47.62 -22.28 36.05
C HIS A 200 49.00 -22.90 36.28
N PRO A 201 50.09 -22.13 36.26
CA PRO A 201 51.39 -22.60 36.75
C PRO A 201 51.32 -22.97 38.24
N GLY A 202 51.87 -24.12 38.61
CA GLY A 202 51.99 -24.56 40.00
C GLY A 202 53.19 -23.92 40.70
N ASP A 203 53.12 -23.86 42.03
CA ASP A 203 54.17 -23.30 42.90
C ASP A 203 55.50 -24.09 42.88
N SER A 204 55.43 -25.37 42.50
CA SER A 204 56.56 -26.31 42.47
C SER A 204 57.06 -26.62 41.05
N GLY A 205 56.74 -25.77 40.06
CA GLY A 205 57.16 -25.93 38.67
C GLY A 205 56.27 -26.83 37.79
N GLY A 206 55.14 -27.30 38.34
CA GLY A 206 54.11 -28.04 37.60
C GLY A 206 53.04 -27.14 36.95
N THR A 207 51.96 -27.74 36.44
CA THR A 207 50.75 -27.05 35.99
C THR A 207 49.56 -27.65 36.73
N THR A 208 48.55 -26.86 37.09
CA THR A 208 47.33 -27.36 37.74
C THR A 208 46.54 -28.27 36.79
N GLY A 209 45.61 -29.07 37.35
CA GLY A 209 44.53 -29.66 36.55
C GLY A 209 43.52 -28.61 36.06
N GLU A 210 42.54 -29.05 35.27
CA GLU A 210 41.39 -28.23 34.87
C GLU A 210 40.47 -27.89 36.06
N PRO A 211 39.66 -26.82 35.98
CA PRO A 211 38.62 -26.52 36.96
C PRO A 211 37.67 -27.71 37.18
N GLN A 212 37.23 -27.91 38.43
CA GLN A 212 36.25 -28.94 38.80
C GLN A 212 34.81 -28.43 38.63
#